data_AF-A0A2N2P843-F1
#
_entry.id   AF-A0A2N2P843-F1
#
_cell.length_a   1.000
_cell.length_b   1.000
_cell.length_c   1.000
_cell.angle_alpha   90.00
_cell.angle_beta   90.00
_cell.angle_gamma   90.00
#
_symmetry.space_group_name_H-M   'P 1'
#
loop_
_entity.id
_entity.type
_entity.pdbx_description
1 polymer ?
#
loop_
_entity_poly.entity_id
_entity_poly.type
_entity_poly.pdbx_seq_one_letter_code
_entity_poly.pdbx_strand_id
1 'polypeptide(L)'
;MGRLFFYFTHIEKETFKMKKTLKFTAFVTLMVTLTACSSTLPNFVPVVSSNAATSIPVESTTPESTAEVEPTMEAETVSESAPTLTLIGHASLKIKTMDGVVVYIDPYYEGDYSEKADIILISHEHRDHNGINLVTQNEECVVLRVTETINQADNSYNTFEYFGVKIEPVPAFNNNHPLNNSTGFVLTFDGIRVYHAGDTSKLDQMADLKAKNIDYAFFPIDGQYNMGPAEATESAELVGAKHNIPFHVNSADVTAFTPENLFSVAYGETIVLNTP
;
A
#
# COMPACT_ATOMS: atom_id res chain seq x y z
N MET A 1 32.13 52.03 26.41
CA MET A 1 31.55 50.74 25.98
C MET A 1 30.69 50.19 27.11
N GLY A 2 29.38 50.44 27.04
CA GLY A 2 28.42 50.10 28.10
C GLY A 2 27.99 48.64 28.07
N ARG A 3 28.00 47.99 29.23
CA ARG A 3 27.30 46.73 29.53
C ARG A 3 25.95 47.10 30.14
N LEU A 4 24.86 46.68 29.50
CA LEU A 4 23.52 46.82 30.04
C LEU A 4 22.98 45.43 30.42
N PHE A 5 22.78 45.26 31.72
CA PHE A 5 21.94 44.23 32.33
C PHE A 5 20.48 44.50 31.96
N PHE A 6 19.69 43.47 31.63
CA PHE A 6 18.28 43.42 32.05
C PHE A 6 17.86 41.97 32.29
N TYR A 7 17.05 41.86 33.34
CA TYR A 7 16.53 40.69 34.03
C TYR A 7 15.06 40.49 33.62
N PHE A 8 14.47 39.37 34.07
CA PHE A 8 13.03 39.08 34.30
C PHE A 8 12.22 38.26 33.26
N THR A 9 12.04 36.99 33.64
CA THR A 9 10.78 36.22 33.88
C THR A 9 9.82 35.79 32.76
N HIS A 10 9.61 34.46 32.74
CA HIS A 10 8.33 33.72 32.87
C HIS A 10 7.08 34.35 32.26
N ILE A 11 6.52 33.68 31.24
CA ILE A 11 5.06 33.43 31.17
C ILE A 11 4.86 31.98 30.72
N GLU A 12 4.20 31.24 31.61
CA GLU A 12 3.60 29.93 31.39
C GLU A 12 2.13 30.14 30.94
N LYS A 13 1.59 29.13 30.23
CA LYS A 13 0.19 28.67 30.26
C LYS A 13 -0.88 29.11 29.24
N GLU A 14 -1.77 28.12 29.05
CA GLU A 14 -3.16 28.10 28.61
C GLU A 14 -3.45 28.01 27.10
N THR A 15 -3.73 26.81 26.58
CA THR A 15 -5.06 26.14 26.47
C THR A 15 -6.05 26.82 25.51
N PHE A 16 -6.41 26.11 24.42
CA PHE A 16 -7.74 26.26 23.83
C PHE A 16 -8.25 24.94 23.24
N LYS A 17 -9.20 24.35 23.97
CA LYS A 17 -10.10 23.25 23.56
C LYS A 17 -11.43 23.89 23.14
N MET A 18 -11.92 23.67 21.93
CA MET A 18 -13.37 23.74 21.57
C MET A 18 -13.57 23.21 20.14
N LYS A 19 -14.13 22.00 19.95
CA LYS A 19 -15.57 21.63 19.87
C LYS A 19 -16.37 22.39 18.80
N LYS A 20 -16.78 21.66 17.74
CA LYS A 20 -18.18 21.38 17.29
C LYS A 20 -18.17 21.01 15.80
N THR A 21 -18.40 19.75 15.43
CA THR A 21 -19.73 19.19 15.09
C THR A 21 -20.52 20.04 14.08
N LEU A 22 -20.52 19.64 12.81
CA LEU A 22 -21.62 19.92 11.90
C LEU A 22 -21.85 18.71 10.99
N LYS A 23 -22.87 17.92 11.33
CA LYS A 23 -23.43 16.88 10.46
C LYS A 23 -24.30 17.57 9.42
N PHE A 24 -24.00 17.36 8.13
CA PHE A 24 -24.93 17.67 7.05
C PHE A 24 -25.45 16.34 6.49
N THR A 25 -26.66 16.00 6.88
CA THR A 25 -27.42 14.89 6.31
C THR A 25 -28.14 15.42 5.08
N ALA A 26 -27.74 14.98 3.88
CA ALA A 26 -28.51 15.17 2.66
C ALA A 26 -29.00 13.80 2.18
N PHE A 27 -30.26 13.50 2.50
CA PHE A 27 -31.01 12.40 1.93
C PHE A 27 -31.40 12.79 0.49
N VAL A 28 -30.87 12.08 -0.50
CA VAL A 28 -31.42 12.10 -1.86
C VAL A 28 -31.83 10.68 -2.20
N THR A 29 -33.13 10.43 -2.06
CA THR A 29 -33.79 9.19 -2.45
C THR A 29 -33.94 9.19 -3.97
N LEU A 30 -33.11 8.41 -4.68
CA LEU A 30 -33.31 8.11 -6.08
C LEU A 30 -34.00 6.75 -6.21
N MET A 31 -35.31 6.78 -6.50
CA MET A 31 -36.05 5.59 -6.95
C MET A 31 -35.70 5.29 -8.40
N VAL A 32 -35.13 4.11 -8.65
CA VAL A 32 -35.13 3.49 -9.98
C VAL A 32 -35.82 2.14 -9.87
N THR A 33 -36.87 2.01 -10.66
CA THR A 33 -37.79 0.87 -10.74
C THR A 33 -37.12 -0.31 -11.47
N LEU A 34 -36.98 -1.44 -10.78
CA LEU A 34 -36.64 -2.72 -11.40
C LEU A 34 -37.88 -3.33 -12.06
N THR A 35 -37.81 -3.53 -13.37
CA THR A 35 -38.77 -4.35 -14.11
C THR A 35 -38.26 -5.78 -14.11
N ALA A 36 -38.96 -6.66 -13.38
CA ALA A 36 -38.70 -8.09 -13.35
C ALA A 36 -39.32 -8.77 -14.57
N CYS A 37 -38.53 -9.52 -15.32
CA CYS A 37 -39.02 -10.49 -16.29
C CYS A 37 -38.76 -11.89 -15.75
N SER A 38 -39.84 -12.63 -15.56
CA SER A 38 -39.90 -14.00 -15.06
C SER A 38 -39.63 -14.98 -16.19
N SER A 39 -38.78 -15.99 -15.96
CA SER A 39 -38.93 -17.28 -16.62
C SER A 39 -38.55 -18.40 -15.65
N THR A 40 -39.41 -19.40 -15.64
CA THR A 40 -39.53 -20.52 -14.70
C THR A 40 -38.68 -21.73 -15.12
N LEU A 41 -37.93 -22.28 -14.15
CA LEU A 41 -37.80 -23.70 -13.70
C LEU A 41 -37.80 -24.86 -14.74
N PRO A 42 -37.03 -25.96 -14.50
CA PRO A 42 -37.37 -26.92 -13.43
C PRO A 42 -36.26 -27.66 -12.67
N ASN A 43 -36.55 -27.87 -11.38
CA ASN A 43 -36.43 -29.07 -10.52
C ASN A 43 -35.51 -30.23 -10.93
N PHE A 44 -34.60 -30.61 -10.02
CA PHE A 44 -34.17 -32.00 -9.81
C PHE A 44 -33.64 -32.24 -8.37
N VAL A 45 -34.39 -32.99 -7.57
CA VAL A 45 -34.00 -33.80 -6.37
C VAL A 45 -35.06 -34.92 -6.33
N PRO A 46 -34.78 -36.23 -6.08
CA PRO A 46 -34.07 -36.71 -4.88
C PRO A 46 -33.28 -38.03 -4.96
N VAL A 47 -32.40 -38.27 -3.98
CA VAL A 47 -32.20 -39.61 -3.40
C VAL A 47 -31.98 -39.49 -1.90
N VAL A 48 -32.84 -40.19 -1.16
CA VAL A 48 -32.80 -40.46 0.28
C VAL A 48 -31.94 -41.71 0.53
N SER A 49 -31.18 -41.72 1.63
CA SER A 49 -30.99 -42.98 2.37
C SER A 49 -31.02 -42.71 3.86
N SER A 50 -31.86 -43.48 4.53
CA SER A 50 -32.19 -43.50 5.94
C SER A 50 -31.08 -44.09 6.80
N ASN A 51 -31.04 -43.73 8.09
CA ASN A 51 -31.44 -44.65 9.15
C ASN A 51 -31.62 -43.93 10.50
N ALA A 52 -32.65 -44.41 11.21
CA ALA A 52 -33.15 -43.92 12.48
C ALA A 52 -32.54 -44.69 13.67
N ALA A 53 -33.07 -44.37 14.86
CA ALA A 53 -33.01 -45.09 16.16
C ALA A 53 -31.96 -44.57 17.16
N THR A 54 -32.20 -44.31 18.45
CA THR A 54 -33.37 -44.34 19.35
C THR A 54 -32.98 -43.58 20.63
N SER A 55 -33.96 -43.04 21.33
CA SER A 55 -33.90 -42.34 22.62
C SER A 55 -33.64 -43.25 23.84
N ILE A 56 -33.20 -42.67 24.96
CA ILE A 56 -33.83 -42.67 26.33
C ILE A 56 -32.82 -42.17 27.39
N PRO A 57 -33.27 -41.51 28.48
CA PRO A 57 -32.49 -40.54 29.26
C PRO A 57 -31.97 -41.10 30.59
N VAL A 58 -30.98 -40.43 31.21
CA VAL A 58 -30.68 -40.58 32.63
C VAL A 58 -30.28 -39.23 33.24
N GLU A 59 -30.79 -39.04 34.43
CA GLU A 59 -30.90 -37.85 35.28
C GLU A 59 -29.70 -37.68 36.25
N SER A 60 -29.45 -36.42 36.63
CA SER A 60 -28.90 -35.93 37.91
C SER A 60 -27.50 -36.35 38.37
N THR A 61 -26.62 -35.35 38.57
CA THR A 61 -26.26 -34.84 39.91
C THR A 61 -25.14 -33.78 39.79
N THR A 62 -25.34 -32.61 40.41
CA THR A 62 -24.28 -31.67 40.75
C THR A 62 -23.48 -32.21 41.94
N PRO A 63 -22.18 -31.84 42.04
CA PRO A 63 -21.88 -30.88 43.08
C PRO A 63 -20.88 -29.79 42.66
N GLU A 64 -21.06 -28.67 43.34
CA GLU A 64 -20.23 -27.49 43.48
C GLU A 64 -18.77 -27.83 43.84
N SER A 65 -17.80 -27.24 43.12
CA SER A 65 -16.42 -27.15 43.57
C SER A 65 -15.79 -25.84 43.08
N THR A 66 -15.41 -25.03 44.05
CA THR A 66 -14.54 -23.86 43.96
C THR A 66 -13.15 -24.21 43.44
N ALA A 67 -12.58 -23.42 42.53
CA ALA A 67 -11.19 -22.94 42.58
C ALA A 67 -10.79 -22.21 41.27
N GLU A 68 -10.22 -21.03 41.45
CA GLU A 68 -9.09 -20.47 40.69
C GLU A 68 -9.32 -20.02 39.24
N VAL A 69 -9.58 -18.71 39.12
CA VAL A 69 -9.38 -17.96 37.88
C VAL A 69 -7.87 -17.82 37.66
N GLU A 70 -7.28 -18.72 36.89
CA GLU A 70 -6.01 -18.43 36.23
C GLU A 70 -6.26 -17.46 35.08
N PRO A 71 -5.41 -16.44 34.86
CA PRO A 71 -5.49 -15.64 33.66
C PRO A 71 -5.05 -16.54 32.50
N THR A 72 -6.03 -17.04 31.74
CA THR A 72 -5.80 -17.53 30.39
C THR A 72 -5.30 -16.36 29.56
N MET A 73 -3.97 -16.20 29.50
CA MET A 73 -3.36 -15.59 28.34
C MET A 73 -3.71 -16.51 27.18
N GLU A 74 -4.77 -16.16 26.45
CA GLU A 74 -4.93 -16.59 25.08
C GLU A 74 -3.66 -16.13 24.38
N ALA A 75 -2.72 -17.05 24.19
CA ALA A 75 -1.68 -16.87 23.21
C ALA A 75 -2.43 -16.77 21.88
N GLU A 76 -2.65 -15.54 21.43
CA GLU A 76 -2.97 -15.28 20.03
C GLU A 76 -1.90 -16.02 19.24
N THR A 77 -2.30 -17.10 18.61
CA THR A 77 -1.50 -17.76 17.60
C THR A 77 -1.44 -16.78 16.44
N VAL A 78 -0.48 -15.86 16.49
CA VAL A 78 -0.09 -15.06 15.35
C VAL A 78 0.35 -16.08 14.31
N SER A 79 -0.54 -16.41 13.38
CA SER A 79 -0.09 -17.03 12.14
C SER A 79 0.79 -15.98 11.49
N GLU A 80 2.11 -16.15 11.55
CA GLU A 80 3.02 -15.25 10.85
C GLU A 80 2.74 -15.37 9.35
N SER A 81 1.88 -14.48 8.84
CA SER A 81 1.71 -14.31 7.41
C SER A 81 3.02 -13.75 6.85
N ALA A 82 3.49 -14.31 5.73
CA ALA A 82 4.63 -13.74 5.03
C ALA A 82 4.23 -12.43 4.33
N PRO A 83 5.14 -11.46 4.17
CA PRO A 83 4.83 -10.26 3.44
C PRO A 83 4.68 -10.58 1.94
N THR A 84 3.82 -9.84 1.25
CA THR A 84 3.52 -10.06 -0.16
C THR A 84 3.56 -8.77 -0.96
N LEU A 85 3.82 -8.94 -2.26
CA LEU A 85 3.77 -7.88 -3.25
C LEU A 85 2.94 -8.35 -4.43
N THR A 86 2.05 -7.49 -4.92
CA THR A 86 1.27 -7.73 -6.14
C THR A 86 1.48 -6.59 -7.11
N LEU A 87 2.05 -6.87 -8.28
CA LEU A 87 2.04 -5.93 -9.39
C LEU A 87 0.67 -6.00 -10.04
N ILE A 88 -0.24 -5.10 -9.67
CA ILE A 88 -1.62 -5.12 -10.18
C ILE A 88 -1.62 -4.85 -11.68
N GLY A 89 -0.88 -3.84 -12.10
CA GLY A 89 -0.64 -3.53 -13.50
C GLY A 89 -0.34 -2.06 -13.73
N HIS A 90 0.19 -1.73 -14.92
CA HIS A 90 0.75 -0.41 -15.21
C HIS A 90 1.79 -0.01 -14.14
N ALA A 91 1.48 1.00 -13.32
CA ALA A 91 2.27 1.40 -12.16
C ALA A 91 1.66 0.98 -10.80
N SER A 92 0.48 0.35 -10.81
CA SER A 92 -0.27 0.00 -9.61
C SER A 92 0.36 -1.18 -8.87
N LEU A 93 0.78 -0.92 -7.63
CA LEU A 93 1.42 -1.91 -6.75
C LEU A 93 0.61 -2.07 -5.47
N LYS A 94 0.40 -3.30 -5.01
CA LYS A 94 -0.09 -3.60 -3.66
C LYS A 94 1.00 -4.31 -2.87
N ILE A 95 1.27 -3.83 -1.66
CA ILE A 95 2.14 -4.48 -0.69
C ILE A 95 1.30 -4.82 0.53
N LYS A 96 1.52 -6.01 1.10
CA LYS A 96 0.94 -6.41 2.38
C LYS A 96 2.05 -6.89 3.31
N THR A 97 2.18 -6.27 4.47
CA THR A 97 3.19 -6.64 5.47
C THR A 97 2.81 -7.92 6.20
N MET A 98 3.74 -8.48 6.98
CA MET A 98 3.49 -9.65 7.84
C MET A 98 2.34 -9.41 8.82
N ASP A 99 2.27 -8.22 9.39
CA ASP A 99 1.24 -7.79 10.33
C ASP A 99 -0.08 -7.35 9.64
N GLY A 100 -0.16 -7.52 8.32
CA GLY A 100 -1.39 -7.32 7.54
C GLY A 100 -1.65 -5.89 7.09
N VAL A 101 -0.69 -4.96 7.25
CA VAL A 101 -0.81 -3.57 6.76
C VAL A 101 -0.82 -3.58 5.23
N VAL A 102 -1.80 -2.91 4.64
CA VAL A 102 -1.98 -2.85 3.18
C VAL A 102 -1.58 -1.48 2.64
N VAL A 103 -0.61 -1.49 1.73
CA VAL A 103 -0.11 -0.30 1.03
C VAL A 103 -0.44 -0.41 -0.46
N TYR A 104 -1.06 0.62 -1.03
CA TYR A 104 -1.18 0.77 -2.48
C TYR A 104 -0.30 1.91 -2.97
N ILE A 105 0.40 1.69 -4.08
CA ILE A 105 1.15 2.72 -4.80
C ILE A 105 0.50 2.87 -6.17
N ASP A 106 0.22 4.12 -6.56
CA ASP A 106 -0.32 4.51 -7.86
C ASP A 106 -1.51 3.65 -8.35
N PRO A 107 -2.59 3.49 -7.55
CA PRO A 107 -3.74 2.68 -7.95
C PRO A 107 -4.39 3.28 -9.21
N TYR A 108 -4.55 2.51 -10.28
CA TYR A 108 -5.14 2.98 -11.53
C TYR A 108 -5.60 1.82 -12.42
N TYR A 109 -4.75 0.82 -12.59
CA TYR A 109 -4.98 -0.26 -13.55
C TYR A 109 -6.11 -1.18 -13.07
N GLU A 110 -6.76 -1.89 -14.00
CA GLU A 110 -7.77 -2.88 -13.64
C GLU A 110 -7.17 -4.02 -12.80
N GLY A 111 -7.83 -4.40 -11.71
CA GLY A 111 -7.34 -5.47 -10.84
C GLY A 111 -8.00 -5.48 -9.47
N ASP A 112 -7.40 -6.21 -8.54
CA ASP A 112 -7.94 -6.42 -7.20
C ASP A 112 -7.48 -5.35 -6.20
N TYR A 113 -8.42 -4.47 -5.83
CA TYR A 113 -8.30 -3.47 -4.76
C TYR A 113 -9.30 -3.73 -3.62
N SER A 114 -9.72 -4.99 -3.44
CA SER A 114 -10.76 -5.35 -2.46
C SER A 114 -10.29 -5.22 -1.01
N GLU A 115 -8.99 -5.38 -0.76
CA GLU A 115 -8.40 -5.15 0.55
C GLU A 115 -8.30 -3.66 0.82
N LYS A 116 -8.79 -3.25 1.99
CA LYS A 116 -8.78 -1.84 2.39
C LYS A 116 -7.36 -1.38 2.64
N ALA A 117 -7.06 -0.14 2.23
CA ALA A 117 -5.74 0.45 2.41
C ALA A 117 -5.57 1.06 3.80
N ASP A 118 -4.37 0.88 4.35
CA ASP A 118 -3.84 1.65 5.48
C ASP A 118 -2.97 2.80 4.98
N ILE A 119 -2.29 2.61 3.84
CA ILE A 119 -1.45 3.62 3.21
C ILE A 119 -1.71 3.65 1.70
N ILE A 120 -1.89 4.85 1.15
CA ILE A 120 -1.93 5.07 -0.30
C ILE A 120 -0.83 6.06 -0.66
N LEU A 121 0.05 5.68 -1.57
CA LEU A 121 1.11 6.51 -2.10
C LEU A 121 0.80 6.89 -3.54
N ILE A 122 0.87 8.18 -3.84
CA ILE A 122 0.68 8.72 -5.19
C ILE A 122 1.99 9.41 -5.61
N SER A 123 2.69 8.82 -6.57
CA SER A 123 3.97 9.32 -7.09
C SER A 123 3.81 10.69 -7.75
N HIS A 124 2.71 10.89 -8.47
CA HIS A 124 2.33 12.13 -9.13
C HIS A 124 0.85 12.12 -9.56
N GLU A 125 0.34 13.27 -10.01
CA GLU A 125 -1.11 13.49 -10.18
C GLU A 125 -1.67 13.13 -11.56
N HIS A 126 -0.92 12.44 -12.42
CA HIS A 126 -1.45 12.00 -13.71
C HIS A 126 -2.53 10.92 -13.53
N ARG A 127 -3.45 10.88 -14.50
CA ARG A 127 -4.64 10.03 -14.46
C ARG A 127 -4.30 8.55 -14.33
N ASP A 128 -3.22 8.12 -14.95
CA ASP A 128 -2.75 6.73 -14.97
C ASP A 128 -1.98 6.29 -13.72
N HIS A 129 -1.92 7.16 -12.70
CA HIS A 129 -1.33 6.88 -11.39
C HIS A 129 -2.27 7.22 -10.23
N ASN A 130 -3.21 8.15 -10.41
CA ASN A 130 -4.10 8.64 -9.35
C ASN A 130 -5.57 8.19 -9.52
N GLY A 131 -5.80 6.89 -9.37
CA GLY A 131 -7.12 6.26 -9.25
C GLY A 131 -7.46 5.94 -7.79
N ILE A 132 -7.24 6.88 -6.87
CA ILE A 132 -7.51 6.71 -5.43
C ILE A 132 -8.93 6.21 -5.11
N ASN A 133 -9.90 6.51 -5.98
CA ASN A 133 -11.28 6.07 -5.86
C ASN A 133 -11.51 4.56 -6.10
N LEU A 134 -10.50 3.84 -6.63
CA LEU A 134 -10.53 2.39 -6.77
C LEU A 134 -10.34 1.69 -5.43
N VAL A 135 -9.72 2.39 -4.46
CA VAL A 135 -9.27 1.81 -3.20
C VAL A 135 -10.23 2.21 -2.08
N THR A 136 -10.74 1.22 -1.35
CA THR A 136 -11.46 1.48 -0.11
C THR A 136 -10.44 1.76 0.99
N GLN A 137 -10.60 2.86 1.72
CA GLN A 137 -9.69 3.27 2.79
C GLN A 137 -10.15 2.72 4.14
N ASN A 138 -9.20 2.28 4.98
CA ASN A 138 -9.45 2.09 6.41
C ASN A 138 -9.68 3.44 7.11
N GLU A 139 -10.24 3.43 8.32
CA GLU A 139 -10.60 4.66 9.06
C GLU A 139 -9.37 5.56 9.32
N GLU A 140 -8.21 4.95 9.57
CA GLU A 140 -6.94 5.65 9.82
C GLU A 140 -6.03 5.71 8.58
N CYS A 141 -6.57 5.41 7.38
CA CYS A 141 -5.77 5.38 6.16
C CYS A 141 -5.04 6.71 5.93
N VAL A 142 -3.74 6.61 5.65
CA VAL A 142 -2.92 7.76 5.27
C VAL A 142 -2.78 7.80 3.75
N VAL A 143 -2.94 8.99 3.18
CA VAL A 143 -2.70 9.23 1.76
C VAL A 143 -1.56 10.21 1.64
N LEU A 144 -0.46 9.79 1.01
CA LEU A 144 0.71 10.64 0.76
C LEU A 144 0.82 10.94 -0.74
N ARG A 145 0.83 12.23 -1.06
CA ARG A 145 0.99 12.76 -2.41
C ARG A 145 2.25 13.62 -2.45
N VAL A 146 2.52 14.20 -3.61
CA VAL A 146 3.63 15.14 -3.80
C VAL A 146 3.59 16.31 -2.81
N THR A 147 2.40 16.80 -2.46
CA THR A 147 2.21 17.90 -1.50
C THR A 147 2.71 17.59 -0.10
N GLU A 148 2.66 16.32 0.32
CA GLU A 148 3.20 15.89 1.61
C GLU A 148 4.67 15.50 1.49
N THR A 149 5.04 14.85 0.40
CA THR A 149 6.35 14.18 0.24
C THR A 149 7.48 15.12 -0.14
N ILE A 150 7.20 16.24 -0.83
CA ILE A 150 8.20 17.20 -1.31
C ILE A 150 7.96 18.57 -0.68
N ASN A 151 8.98 19.11 -0.02
CA ASN A 151 8.99 20.49 0.44
C ASN A 151 9.22 21.44 -0.74
N GLN A 152 8.17 22.17 -1.13
CA GLN A 152 8.18 23.05 -2.29
C GLN A 152 9.12 24.27 -2.15
N ALA A 153 9.60 24.58 -0.94
CA ALA A 153 10.50 25.70 -0.72
C ALA A 153 11.95 25.38 -1.13
N ASP A 154 12.37 24.12 -1.00
CA ASP A 154 13.77 23.72 -1.19
C ASP A 154 13.95 22.38 -1.93
N ASN A 155 12.85 21.76 -2.37
CA ASN A 155 12.81 20.44 -3.03
C ASN A 155 13.39 19.29 -2.20
N SER A 156 13.47 19.46 -0.87
CA SER A 156 13.79 18.36 0.03
C SER A 156 12.60 17.40 0.20
N TYR A 157 12.89 16.15 0.58
CA TYR A 157 11.89 15.11 0.75
C TYR A 157 11.60 14.87 2.23
N ASN A 158 10.32 14.73 2.57
CA ASN A 158 9.88 14.34 3.90
C ASN A 158 9.87 12.81 4.03
N THR A 159 10.47 12.27 5.09
CA THR A 159 10.39 10.84 5.41
C THR A 159 9.23 10.57 6.36
N PHE A 160 8.55 9.46 6.18
CA PHE A 160 7.39 9.07 6.98
C PHE A 160 7.56 7.67 7.56
N GLU A 161 6.82 7.40 8.62
CA GLU A 161 6.70 6.06 9.19
C GLU A 161 5.28 5.89 9.72
N TYR A 162 4.54 4.95 9.15
CA TYR A 162 3.15 4.64 9.51
C TYR A 162 2.98 3.14 9.57
N PHE A 163 2.36 2.64 10.64
CA PHE A 163 2.05 1.20 10.80
C PHE A 163 3.27 0.28 10.59
N GLY A 164 4.47 0.71 11.02
CA GLY A 164 5.71 -0.06 10.83
C GLY A 164 6.30 -0.03 9.41
N VAL A 165 5.70 0.71 8.49
CA VAL A 165 6.21 0.95 7.14
C VAL A 165 6.92 2.31 7.10
N LYS A 166 8.23 2.30 6.89
CA LYS A 166 9.01 3.50 6.62
C LYS A 166 8.92 3.84 5.13
N ILE A 167 8.64 5.11 4.81
CA ILE A 167 8.48 5.61 3.45
C ILE A 167 9.46 6.76 3.24
N GLU A 168 10.38 6.59 2.29
CA GLU A 168 11.37 7.57 1.88
C GLU A 168 11.10 7.97 0.43
N PRO A 169 10.42 9.11 0.19
CA PRO A 169 10.30 9.68 -1.15
C PRO A 169 11.68 10.05 -1.71
N VAL A 170 11.87 9.84 -3.00
CA VAL A 170 13.14 10.07 -3.70
C VAL A 170 12.91 10.79 -5.03
N PRO A 171 13.97 11.39 -5.63
CA PRO A 171 13.86 12.03 -6.94
C PRO A 171 13.30 11.11 -8.02
N ALA A 172 12.30 11.63 -8.74
CA ALA A 172 11.75 11.08 -9.97
C ALA A 172 11.30 12.26 -10.83
N PHE A 173 11.91 12.48 -11.99
CA PHE A 173 11.51 13.56 -12.88
C PHE A 173 12.03 13.37 -14.31
N ASN A 174 11.36 14.01 -15.26
CA ASN A 174 11.77 14.20 -16.64
C ASN A 174 11.00 15.38 -17.26
N ASN A 175 10.96 15.48 -18.59
CA ASN A 175 10.24 16.57 -19.26
C ASN A 175 8.70 16.49 -19.13
N ASN A 176 8.15 15.29 -18.92
CA ASN A 176 6.72 15.06 -18.72
C ASN A 176 6.34 15.09 -17.23
N HIS A 177 7.32 14.89 -16.34
CA HIS A 177 7.18 14.83 -14.90
C HIS A 177 8.15 15.83 -14.27
N PRO A 178 7.78 17.12 -14.15
CA PRO A 178 8.68 18.16 -13.68
C PRO A 178 9.18 17.88 -12.26
N LEU A 179 10.44 18.24 -12.00
CA LEU A 179 11.00 18.27 -10.65
C LEU A 179 10.02 19.00 -9.72
N ASN A 180 9.74 18.42 -8.54
CA ASN A 180 8.80 18.86 -7.50
C ASN A 180 7.33 18.51 -7.69
N ASN A 181 6.97 17.90 -8.82
CA ASN A 181 5.62 17.42 -9.14
C ASN A 181 5.53 15.89 -9.30
N SER A 182 6.64 15.19 -9.08
CA SER A 182 6.74 13.73 -9.13
C SER A 182 7.80 13.23 -8.16
N THR A 183 7.60 12.03 -7.61
CA THR A 183 8.52 11.37 -6.70
C THR A 183 8.49 9.85 -6.88
N GLY A 184 9.63 9.20 -6.67
CA GLY A 184 9.69 7.76 -6.44
C GLY A 184 9.61 7.47 -4.94
N PHE A 185 9.52 6.20 -4.56
CA PHE A 185 9.46 5.80 -3.15
C PHE A 185 10.41 4.65 -2.85
N VAL A 186 11.13 4.74 -1.73
CA VAL A 186 11.74 3.58 -1.08
C VAL A 186 10.92 3.26 0.17
N LEU A 187 10.34 2.07 0.21
CA LEU A 187 9.60 1.56 1.36
C LEU A 187 10.49 0.56 2.11
N THR A 188 10.45 0.60 3.45
CA THR A 188 11.07 -0.41 4.31
C THR A 188 10.04 -0.96 5.28
N PHE A 189 9.87 -2.28 5.28
CA PHE A 189 8.94 -3.03 6.15
C PHE A 189 9.44 -4.47 6.26
N ASP A 190 9.23 -5.15 7.40
CA ASP A 190 9.60 -6.57 7.58
C ASP A 190 11.05 -6.92 7.17
N GLY A 191 11.98 -5.97 7.32
CA GLY A 191 13.38 -6.10 6.89
C GLY A 191 13.61 -6.01 5.37
N ILE A 192 12.56 -5.84 4.57
CA ILE A 192 12.56 -5.74 3.11
C ILE A 192 12.58 -4.27 2.67
N ARG A 193 13.27 -3.99 1.56
CA ARG A 193 13.31 -2.68 0.90
C ARG A 193 12.78 -2.75 -0.52
N VAL A 194 11.72 -1.99 -0.81
CA VAL A 194 11.12 -1.89 -2.13
C VAL A 194 11.34 -0.48 -2.69
N TYR A 195 11.91 -0.37 -3.88
CA TYR A 195 12.03 0.88 -4.63
C TYR A 195 11.00 0.91 -5.76
N HIS A 196 10.18 1.95 -5.78
CA HIS A 196 9.28 2.27 -6.87
C HIS A 196 9.78 3.54 -7.53
N ALA A 197 10.28 3.45 -8.77
CA ALA A 197 10.90 4.61 -9.43
C ALA A 197 9.94 5.77 -9.70
N GLY A 198 8.63 5.47 -9.80
CA GLY A 198 7.66 6.41 -10.36
C GLY A 198 7.97 6.68 -11.83
N ASP A 199 7.25 7.62 -12.43
CA ASP A 199 7.54 8.04 -13.80
C ASP A 199 8.71 9.02 -13.83
N THR A 200 9.84 8.56 -14.35
CA THR A 200 11.10 9.28 -14.37
C THR A 200 11.92 8.92 -15.60
N SER A 201 12.98 9.70 -15.87
CA SER A 201 14.14 9.29 -16.67
C SER A 201 15.25 8.74 -15.77
N LYS A 202 16.37 8.29 -16.35
CA LYS A 202 17.57 7.96 -15.57
C LYS A 202 18.09 9.20 -14.86
N LEU A 203 18.35 9.07 -13.57
CA LEU A 203 18.92 10.12 -12.73
C LEU A 203 20.23 9.65 -12.10
N ASP A 204 21.25 10.50 -12.07
CA ASP A 204 22.54 10.18 -11.43
C ASP A 204 22.35 9.84 -9.93
N GLN A 205 21.38 10.47 -9.27
CA GLN A 205 21.00 10.22 -7.88
C GLN A 205 20.54 8.77 -7.61
N MET A 206 20.14 8.02 -8.64
CA MET A 206 19.81 6.59 -8.46
C MET A 206 21.01 5.77 -7.98
N ALA A 207 22.25 6.23 -8.25
CA ALA A 207 23.46 5.58 -7.76
C ALA A 207 23.54 5.55 -6.21
N ASP A 208 22.93 6.55 -5.54
CA ASP A 208 22.90 6.62 -4.08
C ASP A 208 22.04 5.49 -3.46
N LEU A 209 21.09 4.94 -4.24
CA LEU A 209 20.22 3.84 -3.81
C LEU A 209 20.99 2.52 -3.65
N LYS A 210 22.16 2.36 -4.27
CA LYS A 210 23.00 1.18 -4.11
C LYS A 210 23.39 0.92 -2.66
N ALA A 211 23.67 1.98 -1.89
CA ALA A 211 23.97 1.88 -0.46
C ALA A 211 22.76 1.46 0.38
N LYS A 212 21.54 1.53 -0.16
CA LYS A 212 20.32 1.11 0.51
C LYS A 212 20.01 -0.38 0.34
N ASN A 213 20.79 -1.17 -0.40
CA ASN A 213 20.57 -2.62 -0.55
C ASN A 213 19.11 -2.96 -0.89
N ILE A 214 18.58 -2.36 -1.96
CA ILE A 214 17.19 -2.57 -2.38
C ILE A 214 16.95 -4.04 -2.75
N ASP A 215 15.88 -4.63 -2.22
CA ASP A 215 15.52 -6.02 -2.52
C ASP A 215 14.75 -6.10 -3.85
N TYR A 216 13.73 -5.24 -4.02
CA TYR A 216 12.89 -5.21 -5.22
C TYR A 216 12.81 -3.79 -5.76
N ALA A 217 13.16 -3.59 -7.02
CA ALA A 217 13.11 -2.30 -7.68
C ALA A 217 12.22 -2.35 -8.93
N PHE A 218 11.27 -1.43 -9.02
CA PHE A 218 10.32 -1.30 -10.13
C PHE A 218 10.69 -0.12 -11.01
N PHE A 219 10.83 -0.36 -12.32
CA PHE A 219 11.26 0.64 -13.30
C PHE A 219 10.28 0.81 -14.46
N PRO A 220 9.89 2.05 -14.82
CA PRO A 220 9.07 2.30 -16.00
C PRO A 220 9.84 1.96 -17.26
N ILE A 221 9.16 1.37 -18.24
CA ILE A 221 9.79 1.02 -19.52
C ILE A 221 8.98 1.43 -20.76
N ASP A 222 7.94 2.27 -20.64
CA ASP A 222 7.08 2.69 -21.76
C ASP A 222 7.85 3.43 -22.85
N GLY A 223 8.82 4.27 -22.46
CA GLY A 223 9.73 4.96 -23.40
C GLY A 223 9.11 6.14 -24.16
N GLN A 224 7.84 6.48 -23.92
CA GLN A 224 7.22 7.71 -24.45
C GLN A 224 7.18 8.80 -23.39
N TYR A 225 6.69 8.47 -22.19
CA TYR A 225 6.51 9.45 -21.10
C TYR A 225 7.56 9.35 -19.99
N ASN A 226 8.24 8.21 -19.92
CA ASN A 226 9.24 7.83 -18.92
C ASN A 226 10.38 7.05 -19.62
N MET A 227 11.24 6.38 -18.85
CA MET A 227 12.34 5.60 -19.43
C MET A 227 11.87 4.57 -20.45
N GLY A 228 12.66 4.38 -21.50
CA GLY A 228 12.56 3.18 -22.32
C GLY A 228 13.30 1.99 -21.69
N PRO A 229 13.14 0.77 -22.21
CA PRO A 229 13.74 -0.43 -21.63
C PRO A 229 15.28 -0.36 -21.46
N ALA A 230 15.98 0.25 -22.43
CA ALA A 230 17.44 0.41 -22.37
C ALA A 230 17.87 1.40 -21.27
N GLU A 231 17.21 2.56 -21.18
CA GLU A 231 17.49 3.57 -20.14
C GLU A 231 17.15 3.02 -18.75
N ALA A 232 16.05 2.27 -18.62
CA ALA A 232 15.68 1.61 -17.38
C ALA A 232 16.69 0.53 -16.97
N THR A 233 17.30 -0.17 -17.94
CA THR A 233 18.39 -1.13 -17.67
C THR A 233 19.60 -0.42 -17.06
N GLU A 234 20.02 0.71 -17.61
CA GLU A 234 21.11 1.53 -17.04
C GLU A 234 20.76 2.05 -15.64
N SER A 235 19.51 2.46 -15.41
CA SER A 235 19.02 2.86 -14.08
C SER A 235 19.07 1.73 -13.06
N ALA A 236 18.67 0.52 -13.47
CA ALA A 236 18.73 -0.68 -12.63
C ALA A 236 20.17 -1.03 -12.22
N GLU A 237 21.15 -0.84 -13.10
CA GLU A 237 22.57 -1.01 -12.78
C GLU A 237 23.08 0.00 -11.73
N LEU A 238 22.63 1.25 -11.80
CA LEU A 238 22.94 2.28 -10.79
C LEU A 238 22.36 1.90 -9.42
N VAL A 239 21.10 1.46 -9.40
CA VAL A 239 20.40 1.08 -8.16
C VAL A 239 21.00 -0.21 -7.56
N GLY A 240 21.37 -1.19 -8.39
CA GLY A 240 21.97 -2.44 -7.94
C GLY A 240 21.06 -3.28 -7.04
N ALA A 241 19.75 -3.32 -7.34
CA ALA A 241 18.79 -4.10 -6.55
C ALA A 241 18.97 -5.61 -6.73
N LYS A 242 18.48 -6.41 -5.76
CA LYS A 242 18.48 -7.87 -5.84
C LYS A 242 17.51 -8.41 -6.90
N HIS A 243 16.41 -7.70 -7.16
CA HIS A 243 15.41 -8.03 -8.16
C HIS A 243 14.97 -6.77 -8.90
N ASN A 244 15.18 -6.74 -10.22
CA ASN A 244 14.80 -5.61 -11.07
C ASN A 244 13.55 -6.00 -11.89
N ILE A 245 12.47 -5.23 -11.74
CA ILE A 245 11.13 -5.57 -12.24
C ILE A 245 10.66 -4.44 -13.18
N PRO A 246 10.32 -4.74 -14.45
CA PRO A 246 9.74 -3.74 -15.32
C PRO A 246 8.27 -3.49 -14.95
N PHE A 247 7.84 -2.24 -15.06
CA PHE A 247 6.42 -1.87 -14.98
C PHE A 247 6.12 -0.77 -16.01
N HIS A 248 4.89 -0.24 -16.05
CA HIS A 248 4.49 0.82 -17.00
C HIS A 248 4.98 0.51 -18.43
N VAL A 249 4.54 -0.65 -18.93
CA VAL A 249 5.11 -1.26 -20.15
C VAL A 249 4.47 -0.70 -21.42
N ASN A 250 3.18 -0.38 -21.36
CA ASN A 250 2.37 0.07 -22.50
C ASN A 250 2.69 -0.70 -23.80
N SER A 251 3.36 -0.07 -24.77
CA SER A 251 3.71 -0.67 -26.07
C SER A 251 5.17 -1.10 -26.21
N ALA A 252 5.96 -0.98 -25.15
CA ALA A 252 7.37 -1.28 -25.14
C ALA A 252 7.67 -2.78 -25.29
N ASP A 253 8.81 -3.08 -25.91
CA ASP A 253 9.35 -4.43 -25.94
C ASP A 253 10.04 -4.73 -24.60
N VAL A 254 9.33 -5.48 -23.73
CA VAL A 254 9.85 -5.91 -22.43
C VAL A 254 11.16 -6.69 -22.56
N THR A 255 11.39 -7.39 -23.69
CA THR A 255 12.60 -8.18 -23.88
C THR A 255 13.86 -7.32 -24.04
N ALA A 256 13.70 -6.01 -24.27
CA ALA A 256 14.78 -5.05 -24.30
C ALA A 256 15.17 -4.53 -22.89
N PHE A 257 14.39 -4.82 -21.85
CA PHE A 257 14.76 -4.55 -20.46
C PHE A 257 15.61 -5.72 -19.94
N THR A 258 16.93 -5.52 -19.87
CA THR A 258 17.90 -6.61 -19.66
C THR A 258 18.89 -6.36 -18.52
N PRO A 259 18.43 -5.91 -17.33
CA PRO A 259 19.34 -5.73 -16.20
C PRO A 259 19.84 -7.07 -15.65
N GLU A 260 20.96 -7.03 -14.93
CA GLU A 260 21.31 -8.11 -14.01
C GLU A 260 20.16 -8.31 -13.00
N ASN A 261 19.96 -9.55 -12.56
CA ASN A 261 18.90 -9.93 -11.62
C ASN A 261 17.48 -9.50 -12.06
N LEU A 262 17.20 -9.53 -13.37
CA LEU A 262 15.85 -9.38 -13.90
C LEU A 262 14.91 -10.37 -13.22
N PHE A 263 13.79 -9.85 -12.70
CA PHE A 263 12.73 -10.63 -12.09
C PHE A 263 11.41 -10.27 -12.76
N SER A 264 10.77 -11.25 -13.39
CA SER A 264 9.49 -11.03 -14.08
C SER A 264 8.33 -11.32 -13.14
N VAL A 265 7.41 -10.36 -13.04
CA VAL A 265 6.14 -10.49 -12.31
C VAL A 265 5.04 -10.11 -13.29
N ALA A 266 4.08 -11.01 -13.53
CA ALA A 266 2.94 -10.72 -14.39
C ALA A 266 1.96 -9.76 -13.70
N TYR A 267 1.18 -9.03 -14.49
CA TYR A 267 0.10 -8.22 -13.94
C TYR A 267 -0.92 -9.11 -13.22
N GLY A 268 -1.34 -8.69 -12.03
CA GLY A 268 -2.18 -9.45 -11.11
C GLY A 268 -1.45 -10.54 -10.33
N GLU A 269 -0.16 -10.80 -10.58
CA GLU A 269 0.61 -11.80 -9.86
C GLU A 269 1.02 -11.29 -8.48
N THR A 270 0.76 -12.10 -7.45
CA THR A 270 1.24 -11.89 -6.10
C THR A 270 2.45 -12.78 -5.84
N ILE A 271 3.55 -12.18 -5.40
CA ILE A 271 4.74 -12.86 -4.92
C ILE A 271 4.83 -12.79 -3.41
N VAL A 272 5.29 -13.87 -2.78
CA VAL A 272 5.68 -13.89 -1.38
C VAL A 272 7.11 -13.38 -1.27
N LEU A 273 7.33 -12.41 -0.40
CA LEU A 273 8.64 -11.80 -0.22
C LEU A 273 9.42 -12.55 0.87
N ASN A 274 10.69 -12.83 0.59
CA ASN A 274 11.58 -13.45 1.57
C ASN A 274 12.06 -12.39 2.57
N THR A 275 11.82 -12.63 3.86
CA THR A 275 12.39 -11.83 4.94
C THR A 275 13.86 -12.25 5.18
N PRO A 276 14.75 -11.30 5.56
CA PRO A 276 16.16 -11.60 5.83
C PRO A 276 16.42 -12.55 7.00
#